data_AF-A0A0S9RBB3-F1
#
_entry.id   AF-A0A0S9RBB3-F1
#
_cell.length_a   1.000
_cell.length_b   1.000
_cell.length_c   1.000
_cell.angle_alpha   90.00
_cell.angle_beta   90.00
_cell.angle_gamma   90.00
#
_symmetry.space_group_name_H-M   'P 1'
#
loop_
_entity.id
_entity.type
_entity.pdbx_description
1 polymer ?
#
loop_
_entity_poly.entity_id
_entity_poly.type
_entity_poly.pdbx_seq_one_letter_code
_entity_poly.pdbx_strand_id
1 'polypeptide(L)' 'MTFSEEAAELHRLEAVAVSLGMTSAAFECILREVTAAAQVVGASPVEQLGEIRRCIHLAGSGTQFDRILEQKCPEPVGWG' A
#
# COMPACT_ATOMS: atom_id res chain seq x y z
N MET A 1 9.33 9.92 15.61
CA MET A 1 9.63 9.60 14.21
C MET A 1 9.74 10.93 13.47
N THR A 2 10.75 11.09 12.62
CA THR A 2 10.94 12.29 11.80
C THR A 2 10.37 12.06 10.40
N PHE A 3 10.04 13.14 9.67
CA PHE A 3 9.61 13.07 8.28
C PHE A 3 10.60 12.28 7.38
N SER A 4 11.90 12.40 7.68
CA SER A 4 12.95 11.65 6.95
C SER A 4 12.89 10.15 7.19
N GLU A 5 12.45 9.70 8.38
CA GLU A 5 12.29 8.28 8.69
C GLU A 5 11.03 7.70 8.04
N GLU A 6 9.97 8.50 7.96
CA GLU A 6 8.70 8.12 7.31
C GLU A 6 8.88 7.95 5.80
N ALA A 7 9.60 8.87 5.15
CA ALA A 7 9.93 8.76 3.73
C ALA A 7 10.81 7.54 3.43
N ALA A 8 11.82 7.26 4.28
CA ALA A 8 12.65 6.08 4.14
C ALA A 8 11.85 4.78 4.32
N GLU A 9 10.90 4.77 5.26
CA GLU A 9 10.02 3.62 5.47
C GLU A 9 9.09 3.37 4.28
N LEU A 10 8.55 4.44 3.69
CA LEU A 10 7.71 4.33 2.50
C LEU A 10 8.46 3.69 1.32
N HIS A 11 9.71 4.11 1.08
CA HIS A 11 10.55 3.51 0.04
C HIS A 11 10.89 2.04 0.33
N ARG A 12 11.08 1.66 1.61
CA ARG A 12 11.26 0.25 1.99
C ARG A 12 10.02 -0.57 1.68
N LEU A 13 8.83 -0.04 1.97
CA LEU A 13 7.56 -0.70 1.70
C LEU A 13 7.34 -0.88 0.19
N GLU A 14 7.67 0.13 -0.62
CA GLU A 14 7.64 0.02 -2.09
C GLU A 14 8.52 -1.12 -2.61
N ALA A 15 9.78 -1.17 -2.14
CA ALA A 15 10.72 -2.21 -2.54
C ALA A 15 10.24 -3.63 -2.14
N VAL A 16 9.61 -3.77 -0.96
CA VAL A 16 8.99 -5.02 -0.53
C VAL A 16 7.82 -5.39 -1.43
N ALA A 17 6.93 -4.43 -1.74
CA ALA A 17 5.79 -4.67 -2.63
C ALA A 17 6.26 -5.17 -4.01
N VAL A 18 7.24 -4.51 -4.61
CA VAL A 18 7.82 -4.92 -5.90
C VAL A 18 8.45 -6.31 -5.81
N SER A 19 9.16 -6.62 -4.72
CA SER A 19 9.74 -7.96 -4.51
C SER A 19 8.69 -9.06 -4.37
N LEU A 20 7.46 -8.71 -3.97
CA LEU A 20 6.32 -9.61 -3.91
C LEU A 20 5.55 -9.71 -5.24
N GLY A 21 6.05 -9.09 -6.31
CA GLY A 21 5.42 -9.08 -7.63
C GLY A 21 4.33 -8.01 -7.80
N MET A 22 4.20 -7.08 -6.85
CA MET A 22 3.26 -5.96 -6.97
C MET A 22 3.79 -4.93 -7.96
N THR A 23 2.93 -4.46 -8.86
CA THR A 23 3.28 -3.36 -9.76
C THR A 23 3.33 -2.03 -9.01
N SER A 24 4.10 -1.06 -9.51
CA SER A 24 4.11 0.30 -8.96
C SER A 24 2.71 0.92 -8.94
N ALA A 25 1.87 0.65 -9.95
CA ALA A 25 0.49 1.13 -9.99
C ALA A 25 -0.36 0.57 -8.84
N ALA A 26 -0.21 -0.73 -8.53
CA ALA A 26 -0.91 -1.35 -7.40
C ALA A 26 -0.41 -0.82 -6.04
N PHE A 27 0.90 -0.54 -5.92
CA PHE A 27 1.43 0.11 -4.73
C PHE A 27 0.90 1.56 -4.58
N GLU A 28 0.91 2.36 -5.64
CA GLU A 28 0.33 3.71 -5.64
C GLU A 28 -1.16 3.71 -5.27
N CYS A 29 -1.91 2.72 -5.74
CA CYS A 29 -3.29 2.50 -5.38
C CYS A 29 -3.46 2.35 -3.86
N ILE A 30 -2.66 1.47 -3.23
CA ILE A 30 -2.66 1.27 -1.78
C ILE A 30 -2.36 2.59 -1.06
N LEU A 31 -1.36 3.35 -1.52
CA LEU A 31 -1.02 4.64 -0.92
C LEU A 31 -2.20 5.60 -0.94
N ARG A 32 -2.84 5.78 -2.11
CA ARG A 32 -3.97 6.69 -2.27
C ARG A 32 -5.15 6.32 -1.38
N GLU A 33 -5.53 5.04 -1.36
CA GLU A 33 -6.66 4.57 -0.55
C GLU A 33 -6.38 4.69 0.95
N VAL A 34 -5.19 4.28 1.40
CA VAL A 34 -4.83 4.38 2.82
C VAL A 34 -4.72 5.84 3.26
N THR A 35 -4.09 6.71 2.47
CA THR A 35 -4.02 8.14 2.79
C THR A 35 -5.40 8.79 2.82
N ALA A 36 -6.28 8.48 1.86
CA ALA A 36 -7.65 9.00 1.85
C ALA A 36 -8.45 8.51 3.08
N ALA A 37 -8.39 7.23 3.41
CA ALA A 37 -9.05 6.67 4.59
C ALA A 37 -8.51 7.28 5.89
N ALA A 38 -7.20 7.44 5.99
CA ALA A 38 -6.53 8.03 7.14
C ALA A 38 -6.88 9.50 7.36
N GLN A 39 -7.05 10.27 6.27
CA GLN A 39 -7.52 11.66 6.36
C GLN A 39 -8.92 11.76 6.96
N VAL A 40 -9.82 10.84 6.61
CA VAL A 40 -11.21 10.82 7.13
C VAL A 40 -11.23 10.57 8.64
N VAL A 41 -10.38 9.68 9.14
CA VAL A 41 -10.36 9.29 10.57
C VAL A 41 -9.32 10.04 11.40
N GLY A 42 -8.52 10.92 10.78
CA GLY A 42 -7.46 11.68 11.46
C GLY A 42 -6.28 10.81 11.92
N ALA A 43 -5.96 9.73 11.18
CA ALA A 43 -4.88 8.82 11.54
C ALA A 43 -3.49 9.46 11.31
N SER A 44 -2.60 9.20 12.25
CA SER A 44 -1.21 9.64 12.23
C SER A 44 -0.42 8.98 11.08
N PRO A 45 0.71 9.58 10.65
CA PRO A 45 1.58 8.98 9.62
C PRO A 45 2.07 7.56 9.97
N VAL A 46 2.30 7.28 11.26
CA VAL A 46 2.71 5.95 11.73
C VAL A 46 1.61 4.91 11.52
N GLU A 47 0.36 5.28 11.80
CA GLU A 47 -0.80 4.43 11.56
C GLU A 47 -1.01 4.17 10.07
N GLN A 48 -0.79 5.19 9.23
CA GLN A 48 -0.83 5.04 7.77
C GLN A 48 0.22 4.05 7.27
N LEU A 49 1.47 4.16 7.72
CA LEU A 49 2.53 3.21 7.35
C LEU A 49 2.24 1.79 7.85
N GLY A 50 1.64 1.65 9.04
CA GLY A 50 1.15 0.38 9.56
C GLY A 50 0.12 -0.27 8.64
N GLU A 51 -0.83 0.53 8.17
CA GLU A 51 -1.90 0.08 7.29
C GLU A 51 -1.40 -0.24 5.87
N ILE A 52 -0.51 0.59 5.30
CA ILE A 52 0.16 0.30 4.01
C ILE A 52 0.87 -1.05 4.08
N ARG A 53 1.64 -1.30 5.13
CA ARG A 53 2.33 -2.58 5.35
C ARG A 53 1.35 -3.75 5.44
N ARG A 54 0.22 -3.57 6.12
CA ARG A 54 -0.83 -4.59 6.22
C ARG A 54 -1.40 -4.92 4.84
N CYS A 55 -1.72 -3.90 4.03
CA CYS A 55 -2.23 -4.04 2.67
C CYS A 55 -1.24 -4.79 1.76
N ILE A 56 0.05 -4.44 1.82
CA ILE A 56 1.10 -5.12 1.04
C ILE A 56 1.20 -6.60 1.41
N HIS A 57 1.19 -6.91 2.72
CA HIS A 57 1.26 -8.29 3.18
C HIS A 57 0.04 -9.11 2.75
N LEU A 58 -1.16 -8.52 2.80
CA LEU A 58 -2.38 -9.19 2.35
C LEU A 58 -2.36 -9.44 0.84
N ALA A 59 -1.95 -8.45 0.03
CA ALA A 59 -1.78 -8.62 -1.40
C ALA A 59 -0.77 -9.73 -1.74
N GLY A 60 0.41 -9.73 -1.11
CA GLY A 60 1.43 -10.76 -1.32
C GLY A 60 1.04 -12.17 -0.85
N SER A 61 0.04 -12.29 0.01
CA SER A 61 -0.47 -13.59 0.49
C SER A 61 -1.51 -14.24 -0.44
N GLY A 62 -1.85 -13.60 -1.56
CA GLY A 62 -2.88 -14.09 -2.51
C GLY A 62 -4.29 -14.16 -1.89
N THR A 63 -4.53 -13.43 -0.81
CA THR A 63 -5.83 -13.36 -0.16
C THR A 63 -6.67 -12.21 -0.74
N GLN A 64 -7.94 -12.16 -0.33
CA GLN A 64 -9.09 -11.29 -0.69
C GLN A 64 -8.81 -9.81 -1.08
N PHE A 65 -7.60 -9.30 -0.88
CA PHE A 65 -7.14 -7.97 -1.22
C PHE A 65 -7.06 -7.72 -2.73
N ASP A 66 -6.80 -8.74 -3.55
CA ASP A 66 -6.86 -8.62 -5.01
C ASP A 66 -8.21 -8.12 -5.49
N ARG A 67 -9.30 -8.64 -4.91
CA ARG A 67 -10.66 -8.17 -5.22
C ARG A 67 -10.91 -6.73 -4.82
N ILE A 68 -10.22 -6.23 -3.79
CA ILE A 68 -10.35 -4.84 -3.34
C ILE A 68 -9.57 -3.92 -4.28
N LEU A 69 -8.36 -4.33 -4.67
CA LEU A 69 -7.55 -3.62 -5.67
C LEU A 69 -8.23 -3.62 -7.04
N GLU A 70 -8.74 -4.75 -7.53
CA GLU A 70 -9.49 -4.85 -8.79
C GLU A 70 -10.75 -3.96 -8.82
N GLN A 71 -11.41 -3.77 -7.67
CA GLN A 71 -12.60 -2.91 -7.58
C GLN A 71 -12.28 -1.42 -7.50
N LYS A 72 -11.12 -1.07 -6.94
CA LYS A 72 -10.73 0.33 -6.66
C LYS A 72 -9.73 0.88 -7.67
N CYS A 73 -8.97 0.00 -8.31
CA CYS A 73 -7.87 0.32 -9.21
C CYS A 73 -8.07 -0.43 -10.52
N PRO A 74 -8.65 0.23 -11.54
CA PRO A 74 -9.13 -0.40 -12.77
C PRO A 74 -8.01 -0.81 -13.74
N GLU A 75 -6.74 -0.53 -13.41
CA GLU A 75 -5.62 -1.06 -14.17
C GLU A 75 -5.40 -2.52 -13.77
N PRO A 76 -5.20 -3.44 -14.74
CA PRO A 76 -4.99 -4.84 -14.42
C PRO A 76 -3.82 -4.96 -13.46
N VAL A 77 -4.07 -5.56 -12.29
CA VAL A 77 -3.05 -6.00 -11.34
C VAL A 77 -2.30 -7.14 -12.02
N GLY A 78 -1.44 -6.79 -12.97
CA GLY A 78 -0.66 -7.73 -13.74
C GLY A 78 0.40 -8.32 -12.82
N TRP A 79 0.22 -9.58 -12.45
CA TRP A 79 1.29 -10.41 -11.91
C TRP A 79 2.27 -10.68 -13.06
N GLY A 80 3.21 -9.75 -13.26
CA GLY A 80 4.26 -9.86 -14.26
C GLY A 80 5.16 -11.06 -14.02
#